data_AF-A0A800CWV3-F1
#
_entry.id   AF-A0A800CWV3-F1
#
_cell.length_a   1.000
_cell.length_b   1.000
_cell.length_c   1.000
_cell.angle_alpha   90.00
_cell.angle_beta   90.00
_cell.angle_gamma   90.00
#
_symmetry.space_group_name_H-M   'P 1'
#
loop_
_entity.id
_entity.type
_entity.pdbx_description
1 polymer ?
#
loop_
_entity_poly.entity_id
_entity_poly.type
_entity_poly.pdbx_seq_one_letter_code
_entity_poly.pdbx_strand_id
1 'polypeptide(L)'
;MFKIGERYTRDEIYDFVGGSKQSYLPTKNRIVTCICLSKEMNPDAPHIILAGQGKIIFRSAKWLVSHGNKLPVFIKESPNNWIYQGSFKVKKSVTDKNEIQKNYRLAGREDVQMVIEMKEV
;
A
#
# COMPACT_ATOMS: atom_id res chain seq x y z
N MET A 1 -12.06 15.98 -1.71
CA MET A 1 -11.44 15.21 -0.60
C MET A 1 -12.13 13.87 -0.51
N PHE A 2 -11.42 12.79 -0.21
CA PHE A 2 -12.01 11.45 -0.03
C PHE A 2 -12.83 11.38 1.27
N LYS A 3 -13.81 10.48 1.32
CA LYS A 3 -14.66 10.22 2.49
C LYS A 3 -14.54 8.77 2.92
N ILE A 4 -14.29 8.54 4.20
CA ILE A 4 -14.05 7.19 4.73
C ILE A 4 -15.27 6.31 4.48
N GLY A 5 -15.04 5.08 4.01
CA GLY A 5 -16.10 4.12 3.69
C GLY A 5 -16.71 4.29 2.29
N GLU A 6 -16.45 5.41 1.60
CA GLU A 6 -16.92 5.61 0.23
C GLU A 6 -16.10 4.82 -0.79
N ARG A 7 -16.78 4.52 -1.90
CA ARG A 7 -16.24 3.77 -3.03
C ARG A 7 -15.71 4.70 -4.11
N TYR A 8 -14.57 4.31 -4.68
CA TYR A 8 -13.91 5.01 -5.75
C TYR A 8 -13.39 4.02 -6.80
N THR A 9 -13.41 4.46 -8.05
CA THR A 9 -12.76 3.80 -9.17
C THR A 9 -11.26 4.13 -9.20
N ARG A 10 -10.47 3.38 -9.98
CA ARG A 10 -9.06 3.74 -10.18
C ARG A 10 -8.89 5.07 -10.91
N ASP A 11 -9.84 5.43 -11.76
CA ASP A 11 -9.84 6.71 -12.49
C ASP A 11 -10.09 7.88 -11.54
N GLU A 12 -11.11 7.81 -10.68
CA GLU A 12 -11.36 8.85 -9.68
C GLU A 12 -10.17 9.02 -8.74
N ILE A 13 -9.60 7.92 -8.22
CA ILE A 13 -8.39 7.98 -7.37
C ILE A 13 -7.26 8.69 -8.12
N TYR A 14 -7.04 8.35 -9.39
CA TYR A 14 -6.01 8.97 -10.21
C TYR A 14 -6.27 10.47 -10.44
N ASP A 15 -7.51 10.88 -10.69
CA ASP A 15 -7.85 12.28 -10.91
C ASP A 15 -7.60 13.13 -9.65
N PHE A 16 -7.80 12.54 -8.46
CA PHE A 16 -7.50 13.20 -7.19
C PHE A 16 -6.01 13.27 -6.84
N VAL A 17 -5.24 12.19 -7.06
CA VAL A 17 -3.86 12.10 -6.52
C VAL A 17 -2.77 11.90 -7.57
N GLY A 18 -3.12 11.62 -8.81
CA GLY A 18 -2.21 11.30 -9.91
C GLY A 18 -1.39 10.03 -9.70
N GLY A 19 -0.29 9.92 -10.46
CA GLY A 19 0.64 8.79 -10.41
C GLY A 19 0.29 7.71 -11.44
N SER A 20 -0.12 6.53 -10.99
CA SER A 20 -0.41 5.36 -11.84
C SER A 20 -1.77 4.78 -11.50
N LYS A 21 -2.50 4.31 -12.52
CA LYS A 21 -3.76 3.56 -12.40
C LYS A 21 -3.56 2.05 -12.14
N GLN A 22 -2.35 1.54 -12.35
CA GLN A 22 -2.03 0.11 -12.27
C GLN A 22 -1.27 -0.26 -10.99
N SER A 23 -0.33 0.59 -10.55
CA SER A 23 0.48 0.31 -9.36
C SER A 23 -0.37 0.33 -8.09
N TYR A 24 -0.05 -0.55 -7.14
CA TYR A 24 -0.59 -0.54 -5.77
C TYR A 24 0.07 0.54 -4.89
N LEU A 25 1.27 1.00 -5.28
CA LEU A 25 1.94 2.21 -4.79
C LEU A 25 2.16 3.16 -5.96
N PRO A 26 1.12 3.89 -6.41
CA PRO A 26 1.25 4.95 -7.41
C PRO A 26 2.32 5.96 -6.99
N THR A 27 3.17 6.37 -7.93
CA THR A 27 4.23 7.34 -7.67
C THR A 27 4.23 8.47 -8.69
N LYS A 28 4.57 9.68 -8.23
CA LYS A 28 4.83 10.86 -9.05
C LYS A 28 6.11 11.51 -8.54
N ASN A 29 7.10 11.73 -9.40
CA ASN A 29 8.40 12.30 -9.02
C ASN A 29 9.06 11.57 -7.83
N ARG A 30 8.99 10.23 -7.81
CA ARG A 30 9.53 9.36 -6.73
C ARG A 30 8.84 9.50 -5.36
N ILE A 31 7.68 10.17 -5.31
CA ILE A 31 6.83 10.27 -4.12
C ILE A 31 5.60 9.40 -4.34
N VAL A 32 5.26 8.57 -3.35
CA VAL A 32 4.03 7.76 -3.37
C VAL A 32 2.84 8.69 -3.16
N THR A 33 1.81 8.58 -4.01
CA THR A 33 0.65 9.51 -3.99
C THR A 33 -0.57 8.92 -3.25
N CYS A 34 -0.72 7.61 -3.27
CA CYS A 34 -1.69 6.86 -2.47
C CYS A 34 -1.26 5.40 -2.31
N ILE A 35 -2.04 4.62 -1.56
CA ILE A 35 -1.82 3.18 -1.38
C ILE A 35 -3.11 2.44 -1.75
N CYS A 36 -3.06 1.50 -2.69
CA CYS A 36 -4.21 0.73 -3.15
C CYS A 36 -3.95 -0.77 -2.93
N LEU A 37 -4.49 -1.38 -1.88
CA LEU A 37 -4.20 -2.75 -1.49
C LEU A 37 -5.37 -3.69 -1.77
N SER A 38 -5.06 -4.97 -1.94
CA SER A 38 -6.05 -6.04 -1.94
C SER A 38 -5.85 -6.91 -0.70
N LYS A 39 -6.95 -7.36 -0.07
CA LYS A 39 -6.88 -8.21 1.13
C LYS A 39 -6.36 -9.61 0.84
N GLU A 40 -6.48 -10.06 -0.41
CA GLU A 40 -5.92 -11.33 -0.87
C GLU A 40 -4.40 -11.32 -0.77
N MET A 41 -3.76 -10.21 -1.15
CA MET A 41 -2.30 -10.07 -1.15
C MET A 41 -1.75 -9.43 0.15
N ASN A 42 -2.61 -8.79 0.93
CA ASN A 42 -2.29 -8.07 2.16
C ASN A 42 -3.42 -8.31 3.19
N PRO A 43 -3.44 -9.45 3.88
CA PRO A 43 -4.57 -9.84 4.73
C PRO A 43 -4.79 -8.88 5.90
N ASP A 44 -3.72 -8.25 6.38
CA ASP A 44 -3.74 -7.31 7.50
C ASP A 44 -3.69 -5.84 7.02
N ALA A 45 -4.07 -5.59 5.77
CA ALA A 45 -4.27 -4.23 5.26
C ALA A 45 -5.42 -3.53 6.01
N PRO A 46 -5.35 -2.20 6.24
CA PRO A 46 -4.33 -1.28 5.75
C PRO A 46 -3.08 -1.17 6.65
N HIS A 47 -3.03 -1.90 7.77
CA HIS A 47 -1.99 -1.74 8.80
C HIS A 47 -0.68 -2.42 8.43
N ILE A 48 -0.72 -3.46 7.59
CA ILE A 48 0.45 -4.15 7.08
C ILE A 48 0.43 -4.14 5.55
N ILE A 49 1.56 -3.78 4.96
CA ILE A 49 1.81 -3.90 3.51
C ILE A 49 2.92 -4.91 3.29
N LEU A 50 2.64 -5.90 2.47
CA LEU A 50 3.58 -6.94 2.04
C LEU A 50 4.17 -6.57 0.68
N ALA A 51 5.34 -5.93 0.69
CA ALA A 51 6.05 -5.57 -0.53
C ALA A 51 6.80 -6.79 -1.09
N GLY A 52 6.37 -7.22 -2.28
CA GLY A 52 6.90 -8.38 -2.98
C GLY A 52 8.24 -8.17 -3.70
N GLN A 53 8.62 -9.18 -4.49
CA GLN A 53 9.77 -9.12 -5.38
C GLN A 53 9.48 -8.22 -6.58
N GLY A 54 10.55 -7.76 -7.25
CA GLY A 54 10.47 -6.98 -8.48
C GLY A 54 11.02 -5.56 -8.30
N LYS A 55 11.81 -5.10 -9.29
CA LYS A 55 12.56 -3.84 -9.19
C LYS A 55 11.66 -2.64 -8.90
N ILE A 56 10.51 -2.54 -9.56
CA ILE A 56 9.58 -1.42 -9.39
C ILE A 56 8.87 -1.50 -8.03
N ILE A 57 8.38 -2.69 -7.66
CA ILE A 57 7.66 -2.96 -6.41
C ILE A 57 8.54 -2.58 -5.21
N PHE A 58 9.75 -3.13 -5.16
CA PHE A 58 10.68 -2.89 -4.07
C PHE A 58 11.14 -1.43 -4.01
N ARG A 59 11.33 -0.77 -5.15
CA ARG A 59 11.70 0.65 -5.21
C ARG A 59 10.59 1.56 -4.71
N SER A 60 9.34 1.32 -5.11
CA SER A 60 8.19 2.09 -4.61
C SER A 60 7.97 1.89 -3.11
N ALA A 61 8.17 0.66 -2.61
CA ALA A 61 8.14 0.37 -1.17
C ALA A 61 9.24 1.15 -0.41
N LYS A 62 10.46 1.21 -0.94
CA LYS A 62 11.53 2.06 -0.37
C LYS A 62 11.13 3.54 -0.36
N TRP A 63 10.54 4.05 -1.44
CA TRP A 63 10.08 5.44 -1.47
C TRP A 63 8.97 5.72 -0.46
N LEU A 64 8.04 4.77 -0.27
CA LEU A 64 7.03 4.85 0.78
C LEU A 64 7.70 4.94 2.17
N VAL A 65 8.69 4.11 2.46
CA VAL A 65 9.39 4.14 3.75
C VAL A 65 10.16 5.46 3.95
N SER A 66 10.85 5.95 2.92
CA SER A 66 11.66 7.17 3.03
C SER A 66 10.85 8.46 3.13
N HIS A 67 9.68 8.54 2.48
CA HIS A 67 8.91 9.79 2.35
C HIS A 67 7.45 9.62 2.76
N GLY A 68 7.13 8.60 3.56
CA GLY A 68 5.79 8.15 3.91
C GLY A 68 5.02 9.15 4.78
N ASN A 69 4.67 10.27 4.17
CA ASN A 69 3.77 11.28 4.70
C ASN A 69 2.38 10.68 4.92
N LYS A 70 1.47 11.50 5.44
CA LYS A 70 0.05 11.14 5.51
C LYS A 70 -0.47 10.84 4.09
N LEU A 71 -0.76 9.57 3.79
CA LEU A 71 -1.19 9.09 2.49
C LEU A 71 -2.59 8.49 2.57
N PRO A 72 -3.46 8.71 1.55
CA PRO A 72 -4.75 8.05 1.48
C PRO A 72 -4.58 6.57 1.14
N VAL A 73 -5.30 5.69 1.85
CA VAL A 73 -5.28 4.24 1.64
C VAL A 73 -6.63 3.75 1.15
N PHE A 74 -6.60 2.88 0.15
CA PHE A 74 -7.75 2.28 -0.49
C PHE A 74 -7.64 0.76 -0.46
N ILE A 75 -8.75 0.09 -0.15
CA ILE A 75 -8.83 -1.37 -0.17
C ILE A 75 -9.76 -1.81 -1.28
N LYS A 76 -9.29 -2.73 -2.12
CA LYS A 76 -10.09 -3.32 -3.19
C LYS A 76 -11.27 -4.09 -2.60
N GLU A 77 -12.48 -3.74 -3.02
CA GLU A 77 -13.69 -4.51 -2.74
C GLU A 77 -14.03 -5.44 -3.92
N SER A 78 -13.96 -4.91 -5.15
CA SER A 78 -14.20 -5.66 -6.38
C SER A 78 -13.45 -5.03 -7.56
N PRO A 79 -13.48 -5.60 -8.78
CA PRO A 79 -12.86 -4.97 -9.95
C PRO A 79 -13.35 -3.53 -10.14
N ASN A 80 -12.40 -2.60 -10.26
CA ASN A 80 -12.64 -1.16 -10.37
C ASN A 80 -13.42 -0.51 -9.20
N ASN A 81 -13.45 -1.13 -8.03
CA ASN A 81 -14.14 -0.60 -6.86
C ASN A 81 -13.26 -0.69 -5.61
N TRP A 82 -12.97 0.46 -5.02
CA TRP A 82 -12.01 0.62 -3.94
C TRP A 82 -12.60 1.47 -2.82
N ILE A 83 -12.55 0.97 -1.60
CA ILE A 83 -13.07 1.66 -0.42
C ILE A 83 -11.94 2.47 0.21
N TYR A 84 -12.16 3.77 0.40
CA TYR A 84 -11.23 4.62 1.13
C TYR A 84 -11.26 4.31 2.63
N GLN A 85 -10.10 3.98 3.20
CA GLN A 85 -9.95 3.60 4.61
C GLN A 85 -9.43 4.74 5.49
N GLY A 86 -9.27 5.94 4.94
CA GLY A 86 -8.64 7.04 5.65
C GLY A 86 -7.17 7.20 5.29
N SER A 87 -6.47 7.93 6.13
CA SER A 87 -5.10 8.34 5.88
C SER A 87 -4.14 7.70 6.87
N PHE A 88 -3.02 7.22 6.34
CA PHE A 88 -2.03 6.46 7.09
C PHE A 88 -0.64 7.03 6.87
N LYS A 89 0.27 6.78 7.81
CA LYS A 89 1.71 7.01 7.64
C LYS A 89 2.49 5.77 8.03
N VAL A 90 3.72 5.67 7.53
CA VAL A 90 4.63 4.59 7.89
C VAL A 90 4.96 4.67 9.38
N LYS A 91 4.84 3.54 10.07
CA LYS A 91 5.25 3.36 11.47
C LYS A 91 6.66 2.78 11.53
N LYS A 92 6.91 1.69 10.80
CA LYS A 92 8.23 1.06 10.64
C LYS A 92 8.25 0.14 9.42
N SER A 93 9.42 -0.35 9.05
CA SER A 93 9.58 -1.36 8.00
C SER A 93 10.57 -2.45 8.44
N VAL A 94 10.33 -3.68 8.00
CA VAL A 94 11.16 -4.86 8.27
C VAL A 94 11.61 -5.45 6.94
N THR A 95 12.89 -5.76 6.81
CA THR A 95 13.48 -6.42 5.62
C THR A 95 14.22 -7.70 5.96
N ASP A 96 14.40 -8.02 7.24
CA ASP A 96 15.01 -9.28 7.66
C ASP A 96 14.04 -10.44 7.36
N LYS A 97 14.50 -11.44 6.61
CA LYS A 97 13.65 -12.54 6.15
C LYS A 97 13.14 -13.41 7.29
N ASN A 98 13.95 -13.64 8.32
CA ASN A 98 13.58 -14.48 9.45
C ASN A 98 12.52 -13.76 10.31
N GLU A 99 12.71 -12.46 10.53
CA GLU A 99 11.72 -11.62 11.21
C GLU A 99 10.40 -11.58 10.44
N ILE A 100 10.44 -11.44 9.11
CA ILE A 100 9.26 -11.43 8.24
C ILE A 100 8.48 -12.75 8.37
N GLN A 101 9.16 -13.89 8.20
CA GLN A 101 8.53 -15.21 8.23
C GLN A 101 7.97 -15.56 9.61
N LYS A 102 8.63 -15.11 10.69
CA LYS A 102 8.21 -15.41 12.06
C LYS A 102 7.02 -14.57 12.52
N ASN A 103 6.95 -13.31 12.13
CA ASN A 103 6.06 -12.33 12.78
C ASN A 103 4.88 -11.86 11.92
N TYR A 104 4.85 -12.16 10.62
CA TYR A 104 3.83 -11.61 9.72
C TYR A 104 3.09 -12.69 8.94
N ARG A 105 1.79 -12.45 8.72
CA ARG A 105 0.94 -13.32 7.91
C ARG A 105 1.16 -13.02 6.43
N LEU A 106 1.86 -13.92 5.72
CA LEU A 106 2.29 -13.68 4.35
C LEU A 106 1.27 -14.04 3.26
N ALA A 107 0.05 -14.48 3.61
CA ALA A 107 -0.98 -14.92 2.66
C ALA A 107 -0.49 -15.97 1.63
N GLY A 108 0.35 -16.90 2.07
CA GLY A 108 0.94 -17.93 1.20
C GLY A 108 1.98 -17.39 0.21
N ARG A 109 2.43 -16.14 0.36
CA ARG A 109 3.41 -15.50 -0.51
C ARG A 109 4.84 -15.78 -0.05
N GLU A 110 5.66 -16.25 -0.98
CA GLU A 110 7.10 -16.46 -0.78
C GLU A 110 7.95 -15.30 -1.33
N ASP A 111 7.32 -14.37 -2.04
CA ASP A 111 7.99 -13.26 -2.72
C ASP A 111 8.14 -12.00 -1.83
N VAL A 112 7.75 -12.03 -0.56
CA VAL A 112 7.81 -10.84 0.31
C VAL A 112 9.27 -10.48 0.64
N GLN A 113 9.68 -9.27 0.30
CA GLN A 113 11.03 -8.73 0.57
C GLN A 113 11.04 -7.64 1.64
N MET A 114 9.90 -7.01 1.89
CA MET A 114 9.76 -5.97 2.91
C MET A 114 8.34 -5.98 3.46
N VAL A 115 8.22 -5.86 4.76
CA VAL A 115 6.95 -5.59 5.43
C VAL A 115 6.96 -4.14 5.92
N ILE A 116 5.88 -3.41 5.65
CA ILE A 116 5.72 -2.02 6.09
C ILE A 116 4.53 -1.96 7.04
N GLU A 117 4.79 -1.56 8.27
CA GLU A 117 3.74 -1.27 9.24
C GLU A 117 3.26 0.17 9.08
N MET A 118 1.95 0.32 9.04
CA MET A 118 1.26 1.59 8.87
C MET A 118 0.48 1.93 10.14
N LYS A 119 0.24 3.22 10.36
CA LYS A 119 -0.65 3.71 11.42
C LYS A 119 -1.53 4.84 10.91
N GLU A 120 -2.76 4.89 11.40
CA GLU A 120 -3.73 5.94 11.08
C GLU A 120 -3.31 7.31 11.65
N VAL A 121 -3.74 8.39 11.01
CA VAL A 121 -3.37 9.80 11.30
C VAL A 121 -4.44 10.82 10.94
#